data_AF-H9MAZ4-F1
#
_entry.id   AF-H9MAZ4-F1
#
_cell.length_a   1.000
_cell.length_b   1.000
_cell.length_c   1.000
_cell.angle_alpha   90.00
_cell.angle_beta   90.00
_cell.angle_gamma   90.00
#
_symmetry.space_group_name_H-M   'P 1'
#
loop_
_entity.id
_entity.type
_entity.pdbx_description
1 polymer ?
#
loop_
_entity_poly.entity_id
_entity_poly.type
_entity_poly.pdbx_seq_one_letter_code
_entity_poly.pdbx_strand_id
1 'polypeptide(L)'
;YKETVERRYYTVTGERADEETIDHIIETGESENMLQRAIQEQGRGQIIEVIREIQERHDTVKEIEKNLLELQQIFLDMAVLVQTQGQELDNIEANVGRANSFVEGGTRKLRKARNLQKNTRKWTCIGIIILLIIILIIVLPLVLKK
;
A
#
# COMPACT_ATOMS: atom_id res chain seq x y z
N TYR A 1 -51.84 42.93 -18.76
CA TYR A 1 -51.78 42.10 -20.00
C TYR A 1 -50.43 42.26 -20.68
N LYS A 2 -49.96 43.49 -20.92
CA LYS A 2 -48.63 43.82 -21.47
C LYS A 2 -47.45 43.18 -20.73
N GLU A 3 -47.39 43.29 -19.39
CA GLU A 3 -46.35 42.65 -18.56
C GLU A 3 -46.29 41.11 -18.70
N THR A 4 -47.43 40.47 -18.91
CA THR A 4 -47.49 39.00 -19.07
C THR A 4 -46.83 38.57 -20.38
N VAL A 5 -46.99 39.37 -21.44
CA VAL A 5 -46.39 39.12 -22.76
C VAL A 5 -44.89 39.43 -22.72
N GLU A 6 -44.48 40.53 -22.08
CA GLU A 6 -43.06 40.87 -21.89
C GLU A 6 -42.30 39.75 -21.16
N ARG A 7 -42.87 39.25 -20.05
CA ARG A 7 -42.25 38.18 -19.26
C ARG A 7 -42.11 36.87 -20.07
N ARG A 8 -43.11 36.53 -20.88
CA ARG A 8 -43.08 35.34 -21.73
C ARG A 8 -42.05 35.47 -22.85
N TYR A 9 -41.97 36.65 -23.48
CA TYR A 9 -40.95 36.94 -24.48
C TYR A 9 -39.56 36.75 -23.87
N TYR A 10 -39.27 37.35 -22.72
CA TYR A 10 -37.96 37.25 -22.05
C TYR A 10 -37.60 35.82 -21.61
N THR A 11 -38.56 35.06 -21.08
CA THR A 11 -38.34 33.66 -20.66
C THR A 11 -37.95 32.77 -21.85
N VAL A 12 -38.47 33.13 -23.01
CA VAL A 12 -38.24 32.43 -24.26
C VAL A 12 -36.96 32.94 -24.90
N THR A 13 -36.90 34.17 -25.37
CA THR A 13 -35.77 34.69 -26.16
C THR A 13 -34.54 35.04 -25.34
N GLY A 14 -34.67 35.25 -24.02
CA GLY A 14 -33.60 35.73 -23.15
C GLY A 14 -33.31 37.23 -23.26
N GLU A 15 -34.03 37.96 -24.14
CA GLU A 15 -33.83 39.39 -24.43
C GLU A 15 -35.08 40.21 -24.09
N ARG A 16 -34.90 41.52 -23.82
CA ARG A 16 -36.03 42.44 -23.57
C ARG A 16 -36.57 42.98 -24.88
N ALA A 17 -37.85 42.71 -25.17
CA ALA A 17 -38.54 43.30 -26.31
C ALA A 17 -38.75 44.80 -26.12
N ASP A 18 -38.68 45.53 -27.24
CA ASP A 18 -39.10 46.93 -27.31
C ASP A 18 -40.64 47.04 -27.24
N GLU A 19 -41.11 48.23 -26.90
CA GLU A 19 -42.51 48.47 -26.61
C GLU A 19 -43.43 48.32 -27.84
N GLU A 20 -42.90 48.60 -29.04
CA GLU A 20 -43.60 48.48 -30.32
C GLU A 20 -43.78 47.01 -30.72
N THR A 21 -42.76 46.18 -30.51
CA THR A 21 -42.83 44.72 -30.68
C THR A 21 -43.86 44.08 -29.74
N ILE A 22 -43.92 44.53 -28.48
CA ILE A 22 -44.91 43.99 -27.52
C ILE A 22 -46.33 44.35 -27.93
N ASP A 23 -46.57 45.58 -28.37
CA ASP A 23 -47.90 46.01 -28.80
C ASP A 23 -48.32 45.28 -30.09
N HIS A 24 -47.40 45.05 -31.03
CA HIS A 24 -47.66 44.22 -32.22
C HIS A 24 -48.01 42.77 -31.86
N ILE A 25 -47.32 42.14 -30.90
CA ILE A 25 -47.62 40.76 -30.46
C ILE A 25 -48.99 40.67 -29.77
N ILE A 26 -49.38 41.71 -29.04
CA ILE A 26 -50.69 41.80 -28.38
C ILE A 26 -51.80 41.99 -29.41
N GLU A 27 -51.60 42.81 -30.44
CA GLU A 27 -52.58 43.07 -31.51
C GLU A 27 -52.75 41.90 -32.47
N THR A 28 -51.66 41.26 -32.87
CA THR A 28 -51.68 40.14 -33.83
C THR A 28 -52.04 38.80 -33.19
N GLY A 29 -51.93 38.69 -31.86
CA GLY A 29 -52.13 37.43 -31.15
C GLY A 29 -51.04 36.39 -31.42
N GLU A 30 -49.91 36.78 -32.01
CA GLU A 30 -48.80 35.87 -32.37
C GLU A 30 -48.03 35.28 -31.18
N SER A 31 -48.40 35.63 -29.93
CA SER A 31 -47.74 35.12 -28.73
C SER A 31 -47.73 33.58 -28.64
N GLU A 32 -48.75 32.88 -29.16
CA GLU A 32 -48.78 31.41 -29.16
C GLU A 32 -47.83 30.82 -30.20
N ASN A 33 -47.84 31.36 -31.43
CA ASN A 33 -46.97 30.90 -32.51
C ASN A 33 -45.49 31.13 -32.17
N MET A 34 -45.16 32.24 -31.52
CA MET A 34 -43.80 32.54 -31.05
C MET A 34 -43.35 31.56 -29.97
N LEU A 35 -44.21 31.29 -28.97
CA LEU A 35 -43.93 30.29 -27.92
C LEU A 35 -43.72 28.90 -28.53
N GLN A 36 -44.55 28.53 -29.51
CA GLN A 36 -44.48 27.22 -30.16
C GLN A 36 -43.20 27.06 -31.00
N ARG A 37 -42.78 28.11 -31.72
CA ARG A 37 -41.50 28.14 -32.45
C ARG A 37 -40.31 28.06 -31.52
N ALA A 38 -40.31 28.80 -30.42
CA ALA A 38 -39.19 28.76 -29.50
C ALA A 38 -39.14 27.48 -28.65
N ILE A 39 -40.26 26.84 -28.32
CA ILE A 39 -40.23 25.48 -27.76
C ILE A 39 -39.60 24.49 -28.77
N GLN A 40 -39.89 24.64 -30.07
CA GLN A 40 -39.28 23.82 -31.11
C GLN A 40 -37.79 24.10 -31.33
N GLU A 41 -37.37 25.37 -31.31
CA GLU A 41 -35.99 25.78 -31.56
C GLU A 41 -35.11 25.66 -30.30
N GLN A 42 -35.59 26.11 -29.15
CA GLN A 42 -34.84 26.25 -27.91
C GLN A 42 -34.99 25.06 -26.97
N GLY A 43 -36.15 24.39 -26.98
CA GLY A 43 -36.36 23.15 -26.21
C GLY A 43 -35.47 22.00 -26.70
N ARG A 44 -35.12 21.97 -27.99
CA ARG A 44 -34.18 20.98 -28.54
C ARG A 44 -32.74 21.26 -28.11
N GLY A 45 -32.32 22.53 -28.06
CA GLY A 45 -30.98 22.92 -27.65
C GLY A 45 -30.67 22.54 -26.20
N GLN A 46 -31.56 22.88 -25.27
CA GLN A 46 -31.38 22.57 -23.85
C GLN A 46 -31.43 21.05 -23.57
N ILE A 47 -32.31 20.30 -24.25
CA ILE A 47 -32.36 18.84 -24.10
C ILE A 47 -31.10 18.18 -24.65
N ILE A 48 -30.56 18.65 -25.78
CA ILE A 48 -29.31 18.14 -26.35
C ILE A 48 -28.13 18.43 -25.42
N GLU A 49 -28.09 19.61 -24.80
CA GLU A 49 -27.05 19.97 -23.83
C GLU A 49 -27.09 19.09 -22.58
N VAL A 50 -28.28 18.86 -22.01
CA VAL A 50 -28.46 17.95 -20.87
C VAL A 50 -28.11 16.51 -21.23
N ILE A 51 -28.50 16.02 -22.42
CA ILE A 51 -28.12 14.67 -22.89
C ILE A 51 -26.60 14.57 -23.05
N ARG A 52 -25.96 15.62 -23.58
CA ARG A 52 -24.50 15.65 -23.73
C ARG A 52 -23.79 15.62 -22.38
N GLU A 53 -24.29 16.38 -21.40
CA GLU A 53 -23.75 16.34 -20.03
C GLU A 53 -23.91 14.96 -19.39
N ILE A 54 -25.07 14.32 -19.56
CA ILE A 54 -25.32 12.95 -19.08
C ILE A 54 -24.37 11.95 -19.75
N GLN A 55 -24.16 12.08 -21.06
CA GLN A 55 -23.24 11.23 -21.82
C GLN A 55 -21.80 11.37 -21.30
N GLU A 56 -21.34 12.61 -21.10
CA GLU A 56 -19.98 12.91 -20.63
C GLU A 56 -19.74 12.38 -19.21
N ARG A 57 -20.74 12.48 -18.33
CA ARG A 57 -20.72 11.85 -17.00
C ARG A 57 -20.72 10.32 -17.10
N HIS A 58 -21.49 9.75 -18.02
CA HIS A 58 -21.54 8.29 -18.21
C HIS A 58 -20.18 7.75 -18.69
N ASP A 59 -19.54 8.43 -19.63
CA ASP A 59 -18.20 8.07 -20.10
C ASP A 59 -17.17 8.16 -18.96
N THR A 60 -17.27 9.18 -18.11
CA THR A 60 -16.44 9.30 -16.89
C THR A 60 -16.67 8.14 -15.93
N VAL A 61 -17.92 7.76 -15.68
CA VAL A 61 -18.25 6.62 -14.80
C VAL A 61 -17.70 5.30 -15.36
N LYS A 62 -17.77 5.13 -16.68
CA LYS A 62 -17.22 3.96 -17.37
C LYS A 62 -15.70 3.88 -17.25
N GLU A 63 -15.02 5.01 -17.28
CA GLU A 63 -13.58 5.09 -17.02
C GLU A 63 -13.25 4.71 -15.56
N ILE A 64 -14.05 5.19 -14.60
CA ILE A 64 -13.91 4.81 -13.18
C ILE A 64 -14.13 3.29 -13.00
N GLU A 65 -15.13 2.71 -13.65
CA GLU A 65 -15.39 1.26 -13.61
C GLU A 65 -14.18 0.48 -14.11
N LYS A 66 -13.59 0.88 -15.24
CA LYS A 66 -12.39 0.25 -15.78
C LYS A 66 -11.22 0.33 -14.79
N ASN A 67 -10.98 1.51 -14.21
CA ASN A 67 -9.92 1.70 -13.22
C ASN A 67 -10.14 0.84 -11.96
N LEU A 68 -11.39 0.62 -11.55
CA LEU A 68 -11.74 -0.21 -10.39
C LEU A 68 -11.49 -1.70 -10.67
N LEU A 69 -11.77 -2.17 -11.90
CA LEU A 69 -11.42 -3.53 -12.33
C LEU A 69 -9.91 -3.75 -12.35
N GLU A 70 -9.14 -2.77 -12.83
CA GLU A 70 -7.67 -2.83 -12.77
C GLU A 70 -7.16 -2.87 -11.31
N LEU A 71 -7.75 -2.06 -10.41
CA LEU A 71 -7.43 -2.09 -8.99
C LEU A 71 -7.74 -3.45 -8.34
N GLN A 72 -8.89 -4.05 -8.69
CA GLN A 72 -9.26 -5.39 -8.22
C GLN A 72 -8.21 -6.43 -8.64
N GLN A 73 -7.71 -6.35 -9.87
CA GLN A 73 -6.65 -7.23 -10.35
C GLN A 73 -5.35 -7.05 -9.55
N ILE A 74 -4.95 -5.80 -9.27
CA ILE A 74 -3.79 -5.51 -8.41
C ILE A 74 -3.97 -6.11 -7.00
N PHE A 75 -5.17 -6.04 -6.42
CA PHE A 75 -5.45 -6.65 -5.12
C PHE A 75 -5.31 -8.17 -5.14
N LEU A 76 -5.76 -8.83 -6.21
CA LEU A 76 -5.61 -10.28 -6.38
C LEU A 76 -4.14 -10.68 -6.55
N ASP A 77 -3.38 -9.93 -7.37
CA ASP A 77 -1.94 -10.18 -7.55
C ASP A 77 -1.17 -9.95 -6.24
N MET A 78 -1.56 -8.95 -5.45
CA MET A 78 -1.00 -8.72 -4.11
C MET A 78 -1.29 -9.89 -3.16
N ALA A 79 -2.51 -10.43 -3.18
CA ALA A 79 -2.84 -11.60 -2.37
C ALA A 79 -1.97 -12.81 -2.72
N VAL A 80 -1.71 -13.04 -4.01
CA VAL A 80 -0.80 -14.11 -4.48
C VAL A 80 0.65 -13.87 -4.02
N LEU A 81 1.15 -12.62 -4.13
CA LEU A 81 2.50 -12.24 -3.71
C LEU A 81 2.71 -12.40 -2.20
N VAL A 82 1.71 -12.05 -1.37
CA VAL A 82 1.75 -12.24 0.09
C VAL A 82 1.73 -13.72 0.45
N GLN A 83 0.89 -14.52 -0.23
CA GLN A 83 0.84 -15.97 -0.03
C GLN A 83 2.18 -16.64 -0.35
N THR A 84 2.86 -16.20 -1.41
CA THR A 84 4.19 -16.73 -1.80
C THR A 84 5.31 -16.26 -0.87
N GLN A 85 5.25 -15.02 -0.36
CA GLN A 85 6.21 -14.52 0.64
C GLN A 85 6.11 -15.23 2.00
N GLY A 86 5.01 -15.91 2.31
CA GLY A 86 4.88 -16.71 3.54
C GLY A 86 5.94 -17.80 3.68
N GLN A 87 6.42 -18.37 2.56
CA GLN A 87 7.38 -19.47 2.57
C GLN A 87 8.84 -19.01 2.80
N GLU A 88 9.18 -17.75 2.49
CA GLU A 88 10.51 -17.19 2.81
C GLU A 88 10.61 -16.69 4.25
N LEU A 89 9.51 -16.25 4.86
CA LEU A 89 9.50 -15.83 6.27
C LEU A 89 9.85 -17.00 7.21
N ASP A 90 9.33 -18.21 6.94
CA ASP A 90 9.69 -19.44 7.67
C ASP A 90 11.21 -19.70 7.65
N ASN A 91 11.88 -19.40 6.52
CA ASN A 91 13.32 -19.58 6.38
C ASN A 91 14.12 -18.56 7.19
N ILE A 92 13.64 -17.32 7.33
CA ILE A 92 14.29 -16.30 8.17
C ILE A 92 14.16 -16.66 9.63
N GLU A 93 12.97 -17.04 10.10
CA GLU A 93 12.78 -17.48 11.49
C GLU A 93 13.63 -18.72 11.80
N ALA A 94 13.66 -19.69 10.90
CA ALA A 94 14.51 -20.87 11.02
C ALA A 94 16.01 -20.51 11.03
N ASN A 95 16.44 -19.55 10.21
CA ASN A 95 17.84 -19.08 10.20
C ASN A 95 18.23 -18.38 11.49
N VAL A 96 17.38 -17.47 11.99
CA VAL A 96 17.60 -16.76 13.25
C VAL A 96 17.58 -17.73 14.43
N GLY A 97 16.62 -18.66 14.47
CA GLY A 97 16.54 -19.72 15.47
C GLY A 97 17.77 -20.62 15.48
N ARG A 98 18.26 -21.02 14.30
CA ARG A 98 19.52 -21.78 14.17
C ARG A 98 20.72 -20.97 14.66
N ALA A 99 20.86 -19.71 14.25
CA ALA A 99 21.95 -18.85 14.68
C ALA A 99 21.98 -18.68 16.20
N ASN A 100 20.82 -18.44 16.83
CA ASN A 100 20.69 -18.33 18.28
C ASN A 100 21.13 -19.63 18.99
N SER A 101 20.65 -20.79 18.52
CA SER A 101 21.02 -22.10 19.06
C SER A 101 22.53 -22.38 18.94
N PHE A 102 23.16 -22.01 17.83
CA PHE A 102 24.60 -22.12 17.64
C PHE A 102 25.40 -21.25 18.61
N VAL A 103 24.99 -20.00 18.81
CA VAL A 103 25.65 -19.07 19.75
C VAL A 103 25.50 -19.55 21.20
N GLU A 104 24.32 -20.01 21.59
CA GLU A 104 24.05 -20.53 22.93
C GLU A 104 24.88 -21.81 23.19
N GLY A 105 24.86 -22.76 22.26
CA GLY A 105 25.65 -23.98 22.32
C GLY A 105 27.15 -23.70 22.37
N GLY A 106 27.64 -22.75 21.56
CA GLY A 106 29.02 -22.28 21.55
C GLY A 106 29.44 -21.69 22.89
N THR A 107 28.63 -20.77 23.42
CA THR A 107 28.84 -20.16 24.75
C THR A 107 28.91 -21.21 25.85
N ARG A 108 28.03 -22.20 25.83
CA ARG A 108 28.02 -23.29 26.82
C ARG A 108 29.27 -24.15 26.74
N LYS A 109 29.75 -24.47 25.53
CA LYS A 109 31.01 -25.21 25.31
C LYS A 109 32.20 -24.40 25.82
N LEU A 110 32.28 -23.09 25.52
CA LEU A 110 33.35 -22.22 26.01
C LEU A 110 33.35 -22.12 27.55
N ARG A 111 32.19 -22.01 28.18
CA ARG A 111 32.08 -22.00 29.64
C ARG A 111 32.57 -23.31 30.28
N LYS A 112 32.19 -24.46 29.69
CA LYS A 112 32.70 -25.78 30.12
C LYS A 112 34.21 -25.88 29.94
N ALA A 113 34.74 -25.50 28.78
CA ALA A 113 36.18 -25.52 28.50
C ALA A 113 36.97 -24.65 29.50
N ARG A 114 36.45 -23.45 29.82
CA ARG A 114 37.06 -22.56 30.82
C ARG A 114 37.09 -23.20 32.20
N ASN A 115 36.00 -23.85 32.63
CA ASN A 115 35.96 -24.54 33.92
C ASN A 115 36.91 -25.73 33.96
N LEU A 116 36.96 -26.53 32.89
CA LEU A 116 37.86 -27.67 32.80
C LEU A 116 39.32 -27.20 32.85
N GLN A 117 39.68 -26.18 32.06
CA GLN A 117 41.04 -25.63 32.05
C GLN A 117 41.44 -25.08 33.43
N LYS A 118 40.54 -24.40 34.14
CA LYS A 118 40.80 -23.92 35.51
C LYS A 118 41.09 -25.06 36.47
N ASN A 119 40.33 -26.16 36.40
CA ASN A 119 40.49 -27.28 37.31
C ASN A 119 41.76 -28.08 36.98
N THR A 120 42.02 -28.37 35.70
CA THR A 120 43.16 -29.19 35.27
C THR A 120 44.51 -28.55 35.56
N ARG A 121 44.63 -27.22 35.53
CA ARG A 121 45.92 -26.52 35.80
C ARG A 121 46.58 -26.94 37.12
N LYS A 122 45.81 -27.10 38.20
CA LYS A 122 46.33 -27.50 39.51
C LYS A 122 46.82 -28.95 39.47
N TRP A 123 46.02 -29.85 38.88
CA TRP A 123 46.35 -31.26 38.75
C TRP A 123 47.55 -31.52 37.84
N THR A 124 47.69 -30.76 36.74
CA THR A 124 48.86 -30.82 35.86
C THR A 124 50.13 -30.41 36.60
N CYS A 125 50.09 -29.35 37.40
CA CYS A 125 51.24 -28.92 38.19
C CYS A 125 51.64 -29.97 39.23
N ILE A 126 50.67 -30.54 39.96
CA ILE A 126 50.92 -31.64 40.91
C ILE A 126 51.53 -32.86 40.19
N GLY A 127 51.00 -33.24 39.04
CA GLY A 127 51.53 -34.35 38.23
C GLY A 127 52.98 -34.14 37.79
N ILE A 128 53.33 -32.92 37.35
CA ILE A 128 54.72 -32.56 36.98
C ILE A 128 55.65 -32.65 38.20
N ILE A 129 55.22 -32.16 39.37
CA ILE A 129 56.03 -32.23 40.60
C ILE A 129 56.29 -33.69 41.00
N ILE A 130 55.26 -34.55 40.98
CA ILE A 130 55.41 -35.98 41.30
C ILE A 130 56.38 -36.64 40.32
N LEU A 131 56.29 -36.34 39.02
CA LEU A 131 57.18 -36.88 38.00
C LEU A 131 58.65 -36.48 38.26
N LEU A 132 58.91 -35.22 38.62
CA LEU A 132 60.26 -34.76 38.97
C LEU A 132 60.83 -35.47 40.20
N ILE A 133 60.02 -35.72 41.23
CA ILE A 133 60.43 -36.47 42.43
C ILE A 133 60.82 -37.91 42.06
N ILE A 134 60.03 -38.58 41.22
CA ILE A 134 60.35 -39.94 40.76
C ILE A 134 61.69 -39.98 40.02
N ILE A 135 61.94 -39.01 39.13
CA ILE A 135 63.23 -38.89 38.43
C ILE A 135 64.38 -38.72 39.43
N LEU A 136 64.21 -37.83 40.42
CA LEU A 136 65.24 -37.60 41.44
C LEU A 136 65.57 -38.88 42.23
N ILE A 137 64.54 -39.65 42.64
CA ILE A 137 64.70 -40.92 43.36
C ILE A 137 65.44 -41.97 42.52
N ILE A 138 65.24 -41.99 41.20
CA ILE A 138 65.93 -42.94 40.31
C ILE A 138 67.37 -42.49 40.04
N VAL A 139 67.60 -41.19 39.83
CA VAL A 139 68.91 -40.65 39.44
C VAL A 139 69.88 -40.56 40.63
N LEU A 140 69.42 -40.15 41.81
CA LEU A 140 70.27 -40.05 43.02
C LEU A 140 71.06 -41.33 43.35
N PRO A 141 70.46 -42.54 43.44
CA PRO A 141 71.19 -43.75 43.75
C PRO A 141 72.10 -44.17 42.58
N LEU A 142 71.75 -43.87 41.33
CA LEU A 142 72.63 -44.15 40.19
C LEU A 142 73.89 -43.27 40.20
N VAL A 143 73.77 -42.01 40.62
CA VAL A 143 74.89 -41.07 40.73
C VAL A 143 75.73 -41.31 41.98
N LEU A 144 75.11 -41.58 43.14
CA LEU A 144 75.81 -41.86 44.40
C LEU A 144 76.50 -43.22 44.43
N LYS A 145 76.04 -44.18 43.62
CA LYS A 145 76.63 -45.52 43.51
C LYS A 145 77.76 -45.58 42.47
N LYS A 146 78.08 -44.47 41.82
CA LYS A 146 79.21 -44.30 40.90
C LYS A 146 80.33 -43.54 41.60
#